data_AF-A0A2V7VJE4-F1
#
_entry.id   AF-A0A2V7VJE4-F1
#
_cell.length_a   1.000
_cell.length_b   1.000
_cell.length_c   1.000
_cell.angle_alpha   90.00
_cell.angle_beta   90.00
_cell.angle_gamma   90.00
#
_symmetry.space_group_name_H-M   'P 1'
#
loop_
_entity.id
_entity.type
_entity.pdbx_description
1 polymer ?
#
loop_
_entity_poly.entity_id
_entity_poly.type
_entity_poly.pdbx_seq_one_letter_code
_entity_poly.pdbx_strand_id
1 'polypeptide(L)'
;MKRIWLAPVLMGLVSVGAAPRASFDPKLPVFGARLAKLPAGPGMEIAARACLSCHSSDILRQQRLTEAQWAASVKKMIGWGADVPGEQEHALVRYLSSHFGPDNHRFEPTLTRPIGR
;
A
#
# COMPACT_ATOMS: atom_id res chain seq x y z
N MET A 1 50.21 -26.64 -58.34
CA MET A 1 50.58 -26.34 -56.94
C MET A 1 49.77 -25.14 -56.48
N LYS A 2 49.01 -25.30 -55.39
CA LYS A 2 47.91 -24.44 -54.94
C LYS A 2 48.47 -23.20 -54.21
N ARG A 3 47.95 -21.99 -54.48
CA ARG A 3 48.18 -20.81 -53.63
C ARG A 3 46.84 -20.22 -53.23
N ILE A 4 46.38 -20.64 -52.06
CA ILE A 4 45.18 -20.15 -51.38
C ILE A 4 45.61 -18.88 -50.64
N TRP A 5 44.98 -17.75 -50.96
CA TRP A 5 45.19 -16.50 -50.23
C TRP A 5 44.16 -16.43 -49.09
N LEU A 6 44.64 -16.48 -47.85
CA LEU A 6 43.84 -16.26 -46.64
C LEU A 6 43.74 -14.75 -46.41
N ALA A 7 42.54 -14.18 -46.56
CA ALA A 7 42.25 -12.84 -46.07
C ALA A 7 42.00 -12.90 -44.55
N PRO A 8 42.51 -11.95 -43.74
CA PRO A 8 42.28 -11.96 -42.30
C PRO A 8 40.84 -11.53 -42.02
N VAL A 9 40.09 -12.38 -41.31
CA VAL A 9 38.78 -12.03 -40.77
C VAL A 9 39.02 -11.12 -39.56
N LEU A 10 38.76 -9.82 -39.73
CA LEU A 10 38.71 -8.85 -38.64
C LEU A 10 37.49 -9.16 -37.76
N MET A 11 37.73 -9.83 -36.64
CA MET A 11 36.73 -10.11 -35.62
C MET A 11 36.51 -8.82 -34.80
N GLY A 12 35.52 -8.03 -35.21
CA GLY A 12 35.12 -6.82 -34.49
C GLY A 12 34.59 -7.16 -33.09
N LEU A 13 35.12 -6.51 -32.05
CA LEU A 13 34.58 -6.60 -30.70
C LEU A 13 33.16 -6.01 -30.67
N VAL A 14 32.17 -6.85 -30.41
CA VAL A 14 30.82 -6.40 -30.05
C VAL A 14 30.87 -5.98 -28.59
N SER A 15 30.83 -4.67 -28.33
CA SER A 15 30.64 -4.15 -26.97
C SER A 15 29.21 -4.45 -26.51
N VAL A 16 29.06 -5.35 -25.54
CA VAL A 16 27.80 -5.51 -24.82
C VAL A 16 27.59 -4.26 -23.97
N GLY A 17 26.71 -3.37 -24.41
CA GLY A 17 26.29 -2.21 -23.62
C GLY A 17 25.64 -2.67 -22.31
N ALA A 18 26.16 -2.22 -21.18
CA ALA A 18 25.50 -2.40 -19.90
C ALA A 18 24.13 -1.70 -19.94
N ALA A 19 23.05 -2.46 -19.76
CA ALA A 19 21.73 -1.87 -19.61
C ALA A 19 21.72 -0.85 -18.45
N PRO A 20 21.03 0.30 -18.59
CA PRO A 20 20.93 1.25 -17.49
C PRO A 20 20.26 0.56 -16.29
N ARG A 21 20.87 0.68 -15.11
CA ARG A 21 20.20 0.35 -13.84
C ARG A 21 18.88 1.11 -13.81
N ALA A 22 17.80 0.43 -13.45
CA ALA A 22 16.49 1.06 -13.29
C ALA A 22 16.64 2.37 -12.50
N SER A 23 16.40 3.49 -13.16
CA SER A 23 16.43 4.81 -12.53
C SER A 23 15.17 4.94 -11.69
N PHE A 24 15.26 4.61 -10.40
CA PHE A 24 14.16 4.81 -9.47
C PHE A 24 13.83 6.31 -9.39
N ASP A 25 12.54 6.67 -9.43
CA ASP A 25 12.11 8.06 -9.25
C ASP A 25 12.49 8.52 -7.82
N PRO A 26 13.43 9.47 -7.67
CA PRO A 26 13.88 9.93 -6.35
C PRO A 26 12.80 10.73 -5.61
N LYS A 27 11.70 11.09 -6.27
CA LYS A 27 10.57 11.81 -5.66
C LYS A 27 9.59 10.89 -4.94
N LEU A 28 9.63 9.57 -5.18
CA LEU A 28 8.74 8.63 -4.52
C LEU A 28 9.17 8.42 -3.05
N PRO A 29 8.21 8.33 -2.11
CA PRO A 29 8.52 8.07 -0.71
C PRO A 29 9.14 6.68 -0.53
N VAL A 30 9.97 6.57 0.51
CA VAL A 30 10.40 5.25 1.02
C VAL A 30 9.18 4.55 1.63
N PHE A 31 9.08 3.24 1.45
CA PHE A 31 8.03 2.44 2.08
C PHE A 31 8.01 2.68 3.60
N GLY A 32 6.81 2.92 4.16
CA GLY A 32 6.62 3.23 5.57
C GLY A 32 6.91 4.67 5.99
N ALA A 33 7.47 5.53 5.13
CA ALA A 33 7.77 6.93 5.48
C ALA A 33 6.53 7.84 5.57
N ARG A 34 5.38 7.38 5.06
CA ARG A 34 4.11 8.12 5.12
C ARG A 34 2.98 7.15 5.46
N LEU A 35 2.35 7.38 6.61
CA LEU A 35 1.10 6.73 6.98
C LEU A 35 -0.05 7.68 6.68
N ALA A 36 -1.12 7.14 6.11
CA ALA A 36 -2.30 7.94 5.85
C ALA A 36 -3.02 8.29 7.15
N LYS A 37 -3.58 9.50 7.21
CA LYS A 37 -4.36 9.95 8.36
C LYS A 37 -5.82 9.53 8.21
N LEU A 38 -6.48 9.29 9.34
CA LEU A 38 -7.92 9.08 9.37
C LEU A 38 -8.65 10.42 9.12
N PRO A 39 -9.81 10.42 8.44
CA PRO A 39 -10.65 11.61 8.30
C PRO A 39 -11.06 12.20 9.66
N ALA A 40 -11.11 13.52 9.77
CA ALA A 40 -11.62 14.14 11.00
C ALA A 40 -13.12 13.87 11.15
N GLY A 41 -13.58 13.59 12.37
CA GLY A 41 -15.00 13.43 12.66
C GLY A 41 -15.29 12.69 13.97
N PRO A 42 -16.56 12.68 14.42
CA PRO A 42 -16.98 11.89 15.58
C PRO A 42 -16.66 10.41 15.37
N GLY A 43 -15.92 9.80 16.31
CA GLY A 43 -15.49 8.40 16.22
C GLY A 43 -14.09 8.20 15.65
N MET A 44 -13.43 9.25 15.13
CA MET A 44 -12.05 9.17 14.65
C MET A 44 -11.08 8.72 15.76
N GLU A 45 -11.18 9.29 16.96
CA GLU A 45 -10.31 8.91 18.09
C GLU A 45 -10.51 7.46 18.53
N ILE A 46 -11.75 6.97 18.46
CA ILE A 46 -12.08 5.57 18.76
C ILE A 46 -11.42 4.66 17.73
N ALA A 47 -11.55 4.99 16.44
CA ALA A 47 -10.90 4.26 15.36
C ALA A 47 -9.36 4.31 15.45
N ALA A 48 -8.80 5.47 15.82
CA ALA A 48 -7.36 5.64 15.98
C ALA A 48 -6.82 4.73 17.09
N ARG A 49 -7.47 4.73 18.26
CA ARG A 49 -7.09 3.89 19.41
C ARG A 49 -7.30 2.41 19.13
N ALA A 50 -8.47 2.02 18.64
CA ALA A 50 -8.88 0.62 18.59
C ALA A 50 -8.32 -0.12 17.37
N CYS A 51 -8.17 0.56 16.23
CA CYS A 51 -7.80 -0.10 14.97
C CYS A 51 -6.32 0.08 14.63
N LEU A 52 -5.68 1.19 15.02
CA LEU A 52 -4.30 1.47 14.62
C LEU A 52 -3.24 0.89 15.56
N SER A 53 -3.64 0.16 16.59
CA SER A 53 -2.73 -0.54 17.49
C SER A 53 -2.03 -1.73 16.82
N CYS A 54 -2.66 -2.36 15.83
CA CYS A 54 -2.16 -3.58 15.19
C CYS A 54 -1.80 -3.42 13.70
N HIS A 55 -2.41 -2.46 12.99
CA HIS A 55 -2.20 -2.27 11.56
C HIS A 55 -2.33 -0.79 11.16
N SER A 56 -1.78 -0.41 9.99
CA SER A 56 -1.93 0.97 9.50
C SER A 56 -3.38 1.31 9.15
N SER A 57 -3.65 2.60 8.96
CA SER A 57 -4.96 3.11 8.52
C SER A 57 -5.34 2.68 7.11
N ASP A 58 -4.38 2.20 6.31
CA ASP A 58 -4.63 1.82 4.93
C ASP A 58 -5.63 0.66 4.83
N ILE A 59 -5.65 -0.26 5.78
CA ILE A 59 -6.64 -1.34 5.75
C ILE A 59 -8.06 -0.81 5.88
N LEU A 60 -8.28 0.27 6.65
CA LEU A 60 -9.58 0.91 6.77
C LEU A 60 -9.91 1.70 5.49
N ARG A 61 -8.93 2.47 4.98
CA ARG A 61 -9.09 3.31 3.80
C ARG A 61 -9.41 2.51 2.54
N GLN A 62 -8.91 1.28 2.44
CA GLN A 62 -9.16 0.37 1.30
C GLN A 62 -10.58 -0.18 1.24
N GLN A 63 -11.30 -0.16 2.36
CA GLN A 63 -12.60 -0.79 2.45
C GLN A 63 -13.69 0.02 1.74
N ARG A 64 -14.70 -0.69 1.26
CA ARG A 64 -15.93 -0.15 0.68
C ARG A 64 -17.13 -0.89 1.24
N LEU A 65 -17.22 -0.94 2.56
CA LEU A 65 -18.14 -1.81 3.27
C LEU A 65 -19.43 -1.05 3.66
N THR A 66 -20.56 -1.73 3.60
CA THR A 66 -21.81 -1.22 4.17
C THR A 66 -21.72 -1.12 5.69
N GLU A 67 -22.66 -0.41 6.33
CA GLU A 67 -22.69 -0.30 7.79
C GLU A 67 -22.79 -1.67 8.48
N ALA A 68 -23.61 -2.58 7.95
CA ALA A 68 -23.72 -3.95 8.48
C ALA A 68 -22.40 -4.74 8.34
N GLN A 69 -21.68 -4.57 7.23
CA GLN A 69 -20.37 -5.20 7.02
C GLN A 69 -19.29 -4.59 7.93
N TRP A 70 -19.36 -3.29 8.21
CA TRP A 70 -18.51 -2.64 9.19
C TRP A 70 -18.78 -3.13 10.61
N ALA A 71 -20.05 -3.28 11.01
CA ALA A 71 -20.41 -3.87 12.30
C ALA A 71 -19.83 -5.29 12.46
N ALA A 72 -19.95 -6.13 11.43
CA ALA A 72 -19.35 -7.46 11.44
C ALA A 72 -17.81 -7.41 11.54
N SER A 73 -17.17 -6.45 10.86
CA SER A 73 -15.72 -6.27 10.90
C SER A 73 -15.24 -5.79 12.27
N VAL A 74 -15.92 -4.81 12.88
CA VAL A 74 -15.61 -4.31 14.23
C VAL A 74 -15.76 -5.43 15.25
N LYS A 75 -16.88 -6.17 15.21
CA LYS A 75 -17.09 -7.33 16.08
C LYS A 75 -15.99 -8.39 15.95
N LYS A 76 -15.52 -8.63 14.72
CA LYS A 76 -14.38 -9.53 14.47
C LYS A 76 -13.09 -8.99 15.10
N MET A 77 -12.81 -7.69 14.98
CA MET A 77 -11.62 -7.09 15.60
C MET A 77 -11.68 -7.12 17.12
N ILE A 78 -12.86 -6.89 17.71
CA ILE A 78 -13.08 -7.05 19.16
C ILE A 78 -12.75 -8.48 19.58
N GLY A 79 -13.23 -9.48 18.84
CA GLY A 79 -12.90 -10.89 19.07
C GLY A 79 -11.41 -11.22 18.95
N TRP A 80 -10.63 -10.38 18.26
CA TRP A 80 -9.18 -10.48 18.14
C TRP A 80 -8.41 -9.60 19.14
N GLY A 81 -9.11 -8.92 20.05
CA GLY A 81 -8.52 -8.12 21.12
C GLY A 81 -8.48 -6.61 20.88
N ALA A 82 -9.21 -6.08 19.88
CA ALA A 82 -9.38 -4.64 19.74
C ALA A 82 -10.18 -4.05 20.90
N ASP A 83 -9.66 -2.99 21.53
CA ASP A 83 -10.31 -2.29 22.64
C ASP A 83 -11.39 -1.32 22.14
N VAL A 84 -12.59 -1.85 21.91
CA VAL A 84 -13.78 -1.08 21.59
C VAL A 84 -14.81 -1.25 22.71
N PRO A 85 -15.04 -0.22 23.54
CA PRO A 85 -16.09 -0.26 24.55
C PRO A 85 -17.47 -0.46 23.90
N GLY A 86 -18.33 -1.29 24.50
CA GLY A 86 -19.60 -1.69 23.90
C GLY A 86 -20.53 -0.51 23.62
N GLU A 87 -20.52 0.52 24.47
CA GLU A 87 -21.29 1.75 24.28
C GLU A 87 -20.78 2.63 23.11
N GLN A 88 -19.54 2.40 22.68
CA GLN A 88 -18.87 3.14 21.61
C GLN A 88 -18.88 2.40 20.27
N GLU A 89 -19.23 1.11 20.24
CA GLU A 89 -19.24 0.28 19.03
C GLU A 89 -20.08 0.90 17.91
N HIS A 90 -21.31 1.32 18.23
CA HIS A 90 -22.21 1.93 17.24
C HIS A 90 -21.67 3.26 16.70
N ALA A 91 -21.01 4.07 17.54
CA ALA A 91 -20.37 5.30 17.09
C ALA A 91 -19.19 5.02 16.14
N LEU A 92 -18.39 4.00 16.45
CA LEU A 92 -17.28 3.56 15.60
C LEU A 92 -17.79 3.04 14.25
N VAL A 93 -18.82 2.19 14.24
CA VAL A 93 -19.40 1.63 13.00
C VAL A 93 -19.91 2.74 12.08
N ARG A 94 -20.65 3.72 12.62
CA ARG A 94 -21.11 4.88 11.83
C ARG A 94 -19.97 5.72 11.27
N TYR A 95 -18.91 5.92 12.04
CA TYR A 95 -17.72 6.63 11.57
C TYR A 95 -17.07 5.88 10.40
N LEU A 96 -16.86 4.57 10.55
CA LEU A 96 -16.25 3.75 9.50
C LEU A 96 -17.12 3.70 8.23
N SER A 97 -18.43 3.53 8.36
CA SER A 97 -19.33 3.46 7.22
C SER A 97 -19.50 4.79 6.49
N SER A 98 -19.53 5.92 7.21
CA SER A 98 -19.64 7.25 6.59
C SER A 98 -18.38 7.67 5.83
N HIS A 99 -17.20 7.26 6.31
CA HIS A 99 -15.93 7.64 5.68
C HIS A 99 -15.39 6.59 4.70
N PHE A 100 -15.70 5.32 4.92
CA PHE A 100 -15.18 4.16 4.19
C PHE A 100 -16.31 3.21 3.72
N GLY A 101 -17.45 3.80 3.34
CA GLY A 101 -18.62 3.12 2.79
C GLY A 101 -18.46 2.64 1.33
N PRO A 102 -19.51 2.10 0.70
CA PRO A 102 -19.47 1.59 -0.67
C PRO A 102 -18.86 2.56 -1.70
N ASP A 103 -19.13 3.87 -1.55
CA ASP A 103 -18.66 4.92 -2.46
C ASP A 103 -17.25 5.46 -2.11
N ASN A 104 -16.52 4.81 -1.20
CA ASN A 104 -15.24 5.29 -0.71
C ASN A 104 -14.14 5.28 -1.78
N HIS A 105 -13.84 6.45 -2.33
CA HIS A 105 -12.77 6.70 -3.31
C HIS A 105 -11.48 7.26 -2.67
N ARG A 106 -11.33 7.20 -1.34
CA ARG A 106 -10.20 7.82 -0.60
C ARG A 106 -8.95 6.95 -0.53
N PHE A 107 -9.01 5.72 -1.04
CA PHE A 107 -7.82 4.90 -1.16
C PHE A 107 -7.06 5.23 -2.44
N GLU A 108 -5.91 5.86 -2.24
CA GLU A 108 -4.90 6.00 -3.26
C GLU A 108 -3.68 5.17 -2.80
N PRO A 109 -3.33 4.09 -3.51
CA PRO A 109 -2.12 3.34 -3.21
C PRO A 109 -0.91 4.27 -3.31
N THR A 110 -0.11 4.35 -2.24
CA THR A 110 1.13 5.12 -2.31
C THR A 110 2.16 4.32 -3.11
N LEU A 111 2.54 4.83 -4.28
CA LEU A 111 3.68 4.29 -5.02
C LEU A 111 4.95 4.61 -4.22
N THR A 112 5.65 3.57 -3.78
CA THR A 112 6.90 3.72 -3.03
C THR A 112 8.08 3.33 -3.89
N ARG A 113 9.25 3.92 -3.61
CA ARG A 113 10.49 3.46 -4.21
C ARG A 113 10.67 1.96 -3.92
N PRO A 114 11.01 1.12 -4.91
CA PRO A 114 11.32 -0.29 -4.67
C PRO A 114 12.34 -0.43 -3.53
N ILE A 115 12.02 -1.24 -2.51
CA ILE A 115 13.02 -1.67 -1.54
C ILE A 115 13.86 -2.72 -2.28
N GLY A 116 15.01 -2.29 -2.78
CA GLY A 116 15.88 -3.14 -3.60
C GLY A 116 16.44 -4.35 -2.84
N ARG A 117 16.63 -5.44 -3.60
CA ARG A 117 17.98 -5.97 -3.77
C ARG A 117 18.51 -5.47 -5.11
#